data_AF-A0A8J7FRI2-F1
#
_entry.id   AF-A0A8J7FRI2-F1
#
_cell.length_a   1.000
_cell.length_b   1.000
_cell.length_c   1.000
_cell.angle_alpha   90.00
_cell.angle_beta   90.00
_cell.angle_gamma   90.00
#
_symmetry.space_group_name_H-M   'P 1'
#
loop_
_entity.id
_entity.type
_entity.pdbx_description
1 polymer ?
#
loop_
_entity_poly.entity_id
_entity_poly.type
_entity_poly.pdbx_seq_one_letter_code
_entity_poly.pdbx_strand_id
1 'polypeptide(L)'
;MAAFDEAAYQRGLLQLRERFLNELPQRLAALRQTQTADAMRAELHRLAGAAGSLGFAELSQTARELEQQSLDHADGAISLARLDACASKIRALPNQPV
;
A
#
# COMPACT_ATOMS: atom_id res chain seq x y z
N MET A 1 -4.94 -36.20 0.23
CA MET A 1 -5.18 -34.83 -0.28
C MET A 1 -5.40 -33.97 0.94
N ALA A 2 -4.44 -33.11 1.32
CA ALA A 2 -4.56 -32.30 2.53
C ALA A 2 -5.78 -31.37 2.39
N ALA A 3 -6.68 -31.38 3.36
CA ALA A 3 -7.80 -30.46 3.42
C ALA A 3 -7.23 -29.03 3.52
N PHE A 4 -7.60 -28.16 2.58
CA PHE A 4 -7.31 -26.75 2.68
C PHE A 4 -8.01 -26.21 3.93
N ASP A 5 -7.25 -25.79 4.94
CA ASP A 5 -7.79 -25.14 6.13
C ASP A 5 -8.05 -23.67 5.80
N GLU A 6 -9.24 -23.42 5.27
CA GLU A 6 -9.75 -22.08 4.95
C GLU A 6 -9.64 -21.13 6.15
N ALA A 7 -9.92 -21.61 7.37
CA ALA A 7 -9.87 -20.78 8.56
C ALA A 7 -8.43 -20.40 8.94
N ALA A 8 -7.46 -21.32 8.78
CA ALA A 8 -6.05 -20.99 8.96
C ALA A 8 -5.55 -19.99 7.91
N TYR A 9 -5.96 -20.15 6.65
CA TYR A 9 -5.63 -19.23 5.57
C TYR A 9 -6.16 -17.81 5.84
N GLN A 10 -7.45 -17.69 6.21
CA GLN A 10 -8.07 -16.41 6.53
C GLN A 10 -7.39 -15.72 7.72
N ARG A 11 -7.05 -16.46 8.79
CA ARG A 11 -6.28 -15.91 9.92
C ARG A 11 -4.92 -15.37 9.49
N GLY A 12 -4.19 -16.12 8.66
CA GLY A 12 -2.90 -15.68 8.13
C GLY A 12 -3.02 -14.41 7.30
N LEU A 13 -4.04 -14.32 6.44
CA LEU A 13 -4.30 -13.13 5.63
C LEU A 13 -4.65 -11.91 6.48
N LEU A 14 -5.46 -12.07 7.52
CA LEU A 14 -5.80 -10.98 8.45
C LEU A 14 -4.57 -10.45 9.18
N GLN A 15 -3.69 -11.35 9.67
CA GLN A 15 -2.43 -10.94 10.31
C GLN A 15 -1.51 -10.17 9.36
N LEU A 16 -1.42 -10.59 8.09
CA LEU A 16 -0.66 -9.86 7.07
C LEU A 16 -1.26 -8.48 6.79
N ARG A 17 -2.59 -8.38 6.70
CA ARG A 17 -3.29 -7.09 6.52
C ARG A 17 -3.04 -6.15 7.70
N GLU A 18 -3.15 -6.64 8.93
CA GLU A 18 -2.87 -5.86 10.13
C GLU A 18 -1.43 -5.36 10.18
N ARG A 19 -0.47 -6.25 9.93
CA ARG A 19 0.94 -5.88 9.88
C ARG A 19 1.20 -4.81 8.82
N PHE A 20 0.64 -4.98 7.62
CA PHE A 20 0.75 -4.01 6.55
C PHE A 20 0.20 -2.63 6.96
N LEU A 21 -0.99 -2.58 7.57
CA LEU A 21 -1.60 -1.33 8.02
C LEU A 21 -0.82 -0.65 9.16
N ASN A 22 -0.17 -1.44 10.02
CA ASN A 22 0.69 -0.92 11.09
C ASN A 22 2.00 -0.34 10.54
N GLU A 23 2.59 -0.94 9.50
CA GLU A 23 3.82 -0.47 8.86
C GLU A 23 3.57 0.68 7.87
N LEU A 24 2.36 0.81 7.34
CA LEU A 24 2.00 1.78 6.29
C LEU A 24 2.39 3.23 6.60
N PRO A 25 2.15 3.80 7.81
CA PRO A 25 2.54 5.17 8.11
C PRO A 25 4.05 5.41 8.02
N GLN A 26 4.86 4.44 8.46
CA GLN A 26 6.31 4.52 8.37
C GLN A 26 6.78 4.47 6.92
N ARG A 27 6.18 3.62 6.09
CA ARG A 27 6.47 3.55 4.65
C ARG A 27 6.12 4.85 3.94
N LEU A 28 4.98 5.47 4.26
CA LEU A 28 4.59 6.78 3.72
C LEU A 28 5.55 7.90 4.15
N ALA A 29 6.03 7.86 5.40
CA ALA A 29 7.06 8.79 5.85
C ALA A 29 8.38 8.62 5.08
N ALA A 30 8.79 7.39 4.79
CA ALA A 30 9.98 7.11 3.98
C ALA A 30 9.82 7.57 2.53
N LEU A 31 8.64 7.39 1.92
CA LEU A 31 8.31 7.93 0.60
C LEU A 31 8.53 9.46 0.55
N ARG A 32 8.07 10.20 1.55
CA ARG A 32 8.25 11.67 1.63
C ARG A 32 9.71 12.11 1.74
N GLN A 33 10.57 11.27 2.30
CA GLN A 33 12.01 11.55 2.45
C GLN A 33 12.82 11.13 1.21
N THR A 34 12.17 10.49 0.24
CA THR A 34 12.85 10.01 -0.95
C THR A 34 13.15 11.17 -1.90
N GLN A 35 14.42 11.33 -2.25
CA GLN A 35 14.92 12.47 -3.01
C GLN A 35 15.05 12.20 -4.52
N THR A 36 15.00 10.93 -4.94
CA THR A 36 15.14 10.54 -6.35
C THR A 36 13.86 9.93 -6.88
N ALA A 37 13.53 10.25 -8.13
CA ALA A 37 12.37 9.69 -8.83
C ALA A 37 12.43 8.15 -8.87
N ASP A 38 13.62 7.56 -9.09
CA ASP A 38 13.80 6.11 -9.12
C ASP A 38 13.49 5.42 -7.80
N ALA A 39 13.95 5.98 -6.68
CA ALA A 39 13.67 5.42 -5.36
C ALA A 39 12.21 5.60 -4.98
N MET A 40 11.60 6.74 -5.34
CA MET A 40 10.17 7.00 -5.14
C MET A 40 9.35 5.98 -5.91
N ARG A 41 9.68 5.76 -7.20
CA ARG A 41 9.04 4.77 -8.06
C ARG A 41 9.15 3.37 -7.49
N ALA A 42 10.33 2.96 -7.05
CA ALA A 42 10.54 1.63 -6.46
C ALA A 42 9.71 1.41 -5.20
N GLU A 43 9.51 2.44 -4.37
CA GLU A 43 8.69 2.35 -3.17
C GLU A 43 7.19 2.36 -3.50
N LEU A 44 6.75 3.18 -4.46
CA LEU A 44 5.36 3.18 -4.96
C LEU A 44 4.99 1.84 -5.62
N HIS A 45 5.91 1.25 -6.40
CA HIS A 45 5.75 -0.07 -7.00
C HIS A 45 5.54 -1.15 -5.94
N ARG A 46 6.41 -1.16 -4.90
CA ARG A 46 6.31 -2.10 -3.78
C ARG A 46 5.00 -1.92 -3.01
N LEU A 47 4.59 -0.67 -2.78
CA LEU A 47 3.33 -0.36 -2.11
C LEU A 47 2.12 -0.83 -2.93
N ALA A 48 2.12 -0.58 -4.24
CA ALA A 48 1.08 -1.01 -5.15
C ALA A 48 0.91 -2.54 -5.15
N GLY A 49 2.03 -3.27 -5.22
CA GLY A 49 2.05 -4.73 -5.18
C GLY A 49 1.55 -5.28 -3.84
N ALA A 50 2.08 -4.77 -2.73
CA ALA A 50 1.68 -5.22 -1.39
C ALA A 50 0.18 -4.93 -1.12
N ALA A 51 -0.29 -3.73 -1.44
CA ALA A 51 -1.69 -3.36 -1.29
C ALA A 51 -2.61 -4.24 -2.16
N GLY A 52 -2.21 -4.53 -3.40
CA GLY A 52 -2.97 -5.37 -4.32
C GLY A 52 -3.11 -6.81 -3.82
N SER A 53 -2.01 -7.43 -3.38
CA SER A 53 -2.00 -8.80 -2.85
C SER A 53 -2.84 -8.96 -1.56
N LEU A 54 -3.05 -7.88 -0.82
CA LEU A 54 -3.81 -7.86 0.43
C LEU A 54 -5.27 -7.40 0.26
N GLY A 55 -5.71 -7.11 -0.97
CA GLY A 55 -7.08 -6.69 -1.28
C GLY A 55 -7.38 -5.21 -1.07
N PHE A 56 -6.37 -4.36 -0.86
CA PHE A 56 -6.53 -2.91 -0.73
C PHE A 56 -6.52 -2.23 -2.10
N ALA A 57 -7.57 -2.46 -2.89
CA ALA A 57 -7.66 -2.03 -4.29
C ALA A 57 -7.46 -0.51 -4.50
N GLU A 58 -8.12 0.34 -3.69
CA GLU A 58 -8.02 1.80 -3.80
C GLU A 58 -6.58 2.29 -3.52
N LEU A 59 -5.91 1.70 -2.52
CA LEU A 59 -4.52 2.03 -2.18
C LEU A 59 -3.55 1.56 -3.27
N SER A 60 -3.76 0.34 -3.79
CA SER A 60 -2.96 -0.22 -4.89
C SER A 60 -3.06 0.65 -6.13
N GLN A 61 -4.28 1.04 -6.51
CA GLN A 61 -4.53 1.89 -7.67
C GLN A 61 -3.91 3.29 -7.48
N THR A 62 -4.09 3.90 -6.32
CA THR A 62 -3.50 5.21 -6.02
C THR A 62 -1.97 5.18 -6.08
N ALA A 63 -1.35 4.12 -5.56
CA ALA A 63 0.10 3.96 -5.62
C ALA A 63 0.60 3.78 -7.08
N ARG A 64 -0.12 3.05 -7.93
CA ARG A 64 0.20 2.88 -9.36
C ARG A 64 0.08 4.19 -10.15
N GLU A 65 -0.94 4.98 -9.87
CA GLU A 65 -1.10 6.29 -10.51
C GLU A 65 0.08 7.22 -10.17
N LEU A 66 0.52 7.22 -8.91
CA LEU A 66 1.69 7.99 -8.49
C LEU A 66 2.99 7.44 -9.09
N GLU A 67 3.12 6.10 -9.20
CA GLU A 67 4.25 5.44 -9.86
C GLU A 67 4.36 5.90 -11.33
N GLN A 68 3.24 5.96 -12.05
CA GLN A 68 3.20 6.45 -13.43
C GLN A 68 3.53 7.94 -13.51
N GLN A 69 2.99 8.76 -12.61
CA GLN A 69 3.31 10.20 -12.57
C GLN A 69 4.81 10.46 -12.31
N SER A 70 5.48 9.58 -11.57
CA SER A 70 6.94 9.67 -11.36
C SER A 70 7.78 9.41 -12.61
N LEU A 71 7.21 8.76 -13.63
CA LEU A 71 7.86 8.59 -14.93
C LEU A 71 7.72 9.84 -15.80
N ASP A 72 6.57 10.50 -15.71
CA ASP A 72 6.24 11.67 -16.55
C ASP A 72 6.84 12.98 -16.02
N HIS A 73 7.06 13.08 -14.70
CA HIS A 73 7.60 14.28 -14.05
C HIS A 73 8.95 14.00 -13.38
N ALA A 74 10.04 14.11 -14.14
CA ALA A 74 11.39 13.93 -13.61
C ALA A 74 11.82 15.01 -12.59
N ASP A 75 11.22 16.21 -12.65
CA ASP A 75 11.59 17.38 -11.82
C ASP A 75 10.44 17.95 -10.95
N GLY A 76 9.27 17.31 -10.98
CA GLY A 76 8.08 17.78 -10.27
C GLY A 76 7.88 17.12 -8.91
N ALA A 77 7.52 17.91 -7.89
CA ALA A 77 7.11 17.37 -6.59
C ALA A 77 5.78 16.59 -6.74
N ILE A 78 5.84 15.27 -6.59
CA ILE A 78 4.65 14.41 -6.62
C ILE A 78 3.91 14.55 -5.28
N SER A 79 2.62 14.91 -5.35
CA SER A 79 1.79 15.00 -4.15
C SER A 79 1.36 13.62 -3.66
N LEU A 80 1.75 13.28 -2.43
CA LEU A 80 1.35 12.04 -1.77
C LEU A 80 0.00 12.16 -1.03
N ALA A 81 -0.68 13.30 -1.11
CA ALA A 81 -1.89 13.58 -0.33
C ALA A 81 -3.04 12.57 -0.57
N ARG A 82 -3.22 12.12 -1.82
CA ARG A 82 -4.21 11.08 -2.16
C ARG A 82 -3.87 9.75 -1.50
N LEU A 83 -2.59 9.38 -1.50
CA LEU A 83 -2.10 8.15 -0.87
C LEU A 83 -2.31 8.18 0.64
N ASP A 84 -2.04 9.31 1.27
CA ASP A 84 -2.27 9.55 2.70
C ASP A 84 -3.75 9.47 3.08
N ALA A 85 -4.62 10.05 2.24
CA ALA A 85 -6.07 9.98 2.44
C ALA A 85 -6.57 8.53 2.36
N CYS A 86 -6.15 7.76 1.35
CA CYS A 86 -6.51 6.35 1.23
C CYS A 86 -5.98 5.53 2.41
N ALA A 87 -4.73 5.72 2.81
CA ALA A 87 -4.14 5.04 3.95
C ALA A 87 -4.88 5.33 5.26
N SER A 88 -5.25 6.59 5.47
CA SER A 88 -6.01 7.02 6.65
C SER A 88 -7.42 6.42 6.67
N LYS A 89 -8.12 6.41 5.53
CA LYS A 89 -9.44 5.78 5.40
C LYS A 89 -9.38 4.29 5.73
N ILE A 90 -8.45 3.55 5.13
CA ILE A 90 -8.35 2.09 5.31
C ILE A 90 -8.01 1.73 6.75
N ARG A 91 -7.15 2.52 7.42
CA ARG A 91 -6.81 2.32 8.84
C ARG A 91 -7.94 2.69 9.79
N ALA A 92 -8.85 3.59 9.38
CA ALA A 92 -10.02 3.99 10.16
C ALA A 92 -11.20 3.02 9.98
N LEU A 93 -11.20 2.19 8.94
CA LEU A 93 -12.17 1.12 8.81
C LEU A 93 -11.91 0.10 9.93
N PRO A 94 -12.92 -0.24 10.76
CA PRO A 94 -12.77 -1.34 11.69
C PRO A 94 -12.42 -2.59 10.88
N ASN A 95 -11.40 -3.34 11.31
CA ASN A 95 -11.10 -4.69 10.82
C ASN A 95 -12.30 -5.60 11.14
N GLN A 96 -13.40 -5.42 10.41
CA GLN A 96 -14.56 -6.28 10.52
C GLN A 96 -14.24 -7.53 9.69
N PRO A 97 -14.27 -8.73 10.32
CA PRO A 97 -14.32 -9.95 9.54
C PRO A 97 -15.62 -9.90 8.72
N VAL A 98 -15.49 -9.94 7.39
CA VAL A 98 -16.59 -10.34 6.51
C VAL A 98 -16.86 -11.82 6.67
#